data_AF-A0A146LWV8-F1
#
_entry.id   AF-A0A146LWV8-F1
#
_cell.length_a   1.000
_cell.length_b   1.000
_cell.length_c   1.000
_cell.angle_alpha   90.00
_cell.angle_beta   90.00
_cell.angle_gamma   90.00
#
_symmetry.space_group_name_H-M   'P 1'
#
loop_
_entity.id
_entity.type
_entity.pdbx_description
1 polymer ?
#
loop_
_entity_poly.entity_id
_entity_poly.type
_entity_poly.pdbx_seq_one_letter_code
_entity_poly.pdbx_strand_id
1 'polypeptide(L)'
;MNTSGLEIADLGEIDILKNLTDEERSTIKFVHVYGSSRSPSLGAYYITTNDEVFRAGFNSLFGESIFGQSGVLEKIVKVKDLSKKSVQRIVVGDKFGAALTTNGKLHLWGIDWVLHRQLT
;
A
#
# COMPACT_ATOMS: atom_id res chain seq x y z
N MET A 1 -28.06 7.09 0.83
CA MET A 1 -27.17 6.04 0.28
C MET A 1 -26.79 5.14 1.44
N ASN A 2 -27.10 3.85 1.33
CA ASN A 2 -26.75 2.86 2.35
C ASN A 2 -25.22 2.66 2.30
N THR A 3 -24.51 3.08 3.35
CA THR A 3 -23.06 2.93 3.50
C THR A 3 -22.70 1.70 4.31
N SER A 4 -23.59 0.70 4.41
CA SER A 4 -23.16 -0.65 4.76
C SER A 4 -22.13 -1.04 3.71
N GLY A 5 -20.85 -0.89 4.07
CA GLY A 5 -19.72 -1.00 3.15
C GLY A 5 -19.93 -2.24 2.30
N LEU A 6 -19.74 -2.09 0.99
CA LEU A 6 -19.73 -3.19 0.03
C LEU A 6 -19.05 -4.38 0.71
N GLU A 7 -19.75 -5.50 0.85
CA GLU A 7 -19.15 -6.72 1.41
C GLU A 7 -17.90 -6.98 0.57
N ILE A 8 -16.75 -6.73 1.18
CA ILE A 8 -15.49 -6.58 0.45
C ILE A 8 -15.21 -7.96 -0.12
N ALA A 9 -15.12 -8.04 -1.45
CA ALA A 9 -14.74 -9.22 -2.20
C ALA A 9 -13.72 -10.07 -1.43
N ASP A 10 -13.90 -11.40 -1.45
CA ASP A 10 -12.90 -12.32 -0.91
C ASP A 10 -11.53 -11.87 -1.41
N LEU A 11 -10.55 -11.71 -0.50
CA LEU A 11 -9.19 -11.30 -0.87
C LEU A 11 -8.60 -12.24 -1.92
N GLY A 12 -9.11 -13.47 -2.03
CA GLY A 12 -8.80 -14.42 -3.10
C GLY A 12 -9.24 -14.02 -4.50
N GLU A 13 -10.28 -13.19 -4.64
CA GLU A 13 -10.75 -12.65 -5.91
C GLU A 13 -9.89 -11.47 -6.40
N ILE A 14 -9.09 -10.88 -5.50
CA ILE A 14 -8.15 -9.82 -5.84
C ILE A 14 -6.89 -10.47 -6.40
N ASP A 15 -6.70 -10.37 -7.72
CA ASP A 15 -5.62 -11.05 -8.45
C ASP A 15 -4.21 -10.91 -7.85
N ILE A 16 -3.90 -9.76 -7.26
CA ILE A 16 -2.59 -9.48 -6.63
C ILE A 16 -2.43 -10.10 -5.24
N LEU A 17 -3.51 -10.60 -4.64
CA LEU A 17 -3.58 -11.25 -3.33
C LEU A 17 -4.04 -12.72 -3.42
N LYS A 18 -4.45 -13.20 -4.59
CA LYS A 18 -4.99 -14.56 -4.78
C LYS A 18 -4.08 -15.69 -4.32
N ASN A 19 -2.77 -15.46 -4.31
CA ASN A 19 -1.77 -16.46 -3.92
C ASN A 19 -1.49 -16.49 -2.40
N LEU A 20 -2.11 -15.61 -1.61
CA LEU A 20 -2.04 -15.70 -0.16
C LEU A 20 -2.73 -16.97 0.33
N THR A 21 -2.11 -17.68 1.28
CA THR A 21 -2.77 -18.81 1.95
C THR A 21 -3.89 -18.34 2.85
N ASP A 22 -4.81 -19.24 3.22
CA ASP A 22 -5.91 -18.91 4.14
C ASP A 22 -5.37 -18.43 5.50
N GLU A 23 -4.26 -19.01 5.97
CA GLU A 23 -3.58 -18.54 7.19
C GLU A 23 -3.10 -17.10 7.03
N GLU A 24 -2.40 -16.76 5.94
CA GLU A 24 -1.92 -15.41 5.70
C GLU A 24 -3.08 -14.41 5.62
N ARG A 25 -4.14 -14.75 4.87
CA ARG A 25 -5.34 -13.91 4.72
C ARG A 25 -6.04 -13.69 6.06
N SER A 26 -6.12 -14.71 6.91
CA SER A 26 -6.75 -14.60 8.24
C SER A 26 -6.05 -13.58 9.15
N THR A 27 -4.77 -13.31 8.91
CA THR A 27 -4.02 -12.30 9.67
C THR A 27 -4.26 -10.88 9.18
N ILE A 28 -4.91 -10.66 8.03
CA ILE A 28 -5.03 -9.33 7.43
C ILE A 28 -6.12 -8.54 8.15
N LYS A 29 -5.73 -7.40 8.74
CA LYS A 29 -6.63 -6.45 9.42
C LYS A 29 -7.14 -5.37 8.48
N PHE A 30 -6.31 -4.94 7.52
CA PHE A 30 -6.62 -3.85 6.63
C PHE A 30 -5.88 -4.01 5.31
N VAL A 31 -6.55 -3.69 4.20
CA VAL A 31 -5.97 -3.64 2.86
C VAL A 31 -6.29 -2.29 2.23
N HIS A 32 -5.30 -1.70 1.59
CA HIS A 32 -5.47 -0.58 0.68
C HIS A 32 -5.01 -1.01 -0.72
N VAL A 33 -5.98 -1.19 -1.61
CA VAL A 33 -5.75 -1.46 -3.03
C VAL A 33 -5.70 -0.15 -3.79
N TYR A 34 -4.75 0.00 -4.68
CA TYR A 34 -4.55 1.20 -5.50
C TYR A 34 -4.15 0.81 -6.93
N GLY A 35 -4.37 1.73 -7.86
CA GLY A 35 -3.95 1.62 -9.26
C GLY A 35 -3.33 2.93 -9.73
N SER A 36 -2.77 2.92 -10.94
CA SER A 36 -2.25 4.12 -11.60
C SER A 36 -2.78 4.17 -13.03
N SER A 37 -3.04 5.36 -13.57
CA SER A 37 -3.34 5.49 -15.00
C SER A 37 -2.16 5.11 -15.90
N ARG A 38 -0.96 4.95 -15.32
CA ARG A 38 0.27 4.56 -16.01
C ARG A 38 0.43 3.06 -16.17
N SER A 39 -0.35 2.25 -15.44
CA SER A 39 -0.22 0.79 -15.43
C SER A 39 -1.58 0.13 -15.21
N PRO A 40 -1.95 -0.88 -16.02
CA PRO A 40 -3.17 -1.65 -15.77
C PRO A 40 -3.08 -2.52 -14.50
N SER A 41 -1.87 -2.72 -13.95
CA SER A 41 -1.66 -3.53 -12.76
C SER A 41 -2.01 -2.79 -11.47
N LEU A 42 -2.73 -3.48 -10.58
CA LEU A 42 -3.01 -2.98 -9.23
C LEU A 42 -1.81 -3.20 -8.30
N GLY A 43 -1.74 -2.39 -7.26
CA GLY A 43 -0.89 -2.59 -6.09
C GLY A 43 -1.74 -2.67 -4.83
N ALA A 44 -1.19 -3.28 -3.78
CA ALA A 44 -1.82 -3.27 -2.47
C ALA A 44 -0.79 -3.07 -1.37
N TYR A 45 -1.18 -2.32 -0.35
CA TYR A 45 -0.60 -2.42 0.98
C TYR A 45 -1.58 -3.12 1.89
N TYR A 46 -1.09 -3.97 2.78
CA TYR A 46 -1.92 -4.56 3.82
C TYR A 46 -1.20 -4.63 5.15
N ILE A 47 -2.00 -4.59 6.21
CA ILE A 47 -1.57 -4.55 7.60
C ILE A 47 -2.12 -5.81 8.27
N THR A 48 -1.26 -6.55 8.95
CA THR A 48 -1.67 -7.75 9.67
C THR A 48 -2.04 -7.45 11.13
N THR A 49 -2.74 -8.39 11.78
CA THR A 49 -3.03 -8.39 13.21
C THR A 49 -1.77 -8.40 14.08
N ASN A 50 -0.66 -8.87 13.53
CA ASN A 50 0.66 -8.86 14.17
C ASN A 50 1.43 -7.53 13.96
N ASP A 51 0.77 -6.48 13.49
CA ASP A 51 1.35 -5.17 13.20
C ASP A 51 2.49 -5.23 12.17
N GLU A 52 2.32 -6.09 11.16
CA GLU A 52 3.23 -6.19 10.02
C GLU A 52 2.63 -5.53 8.79
N VAL A 53 3.46 -4.80 8.05
CA VAL A 53 3.04 -4.15 6.81
C VAL A 53 3.68 -4.85 5.63
N PHE A 54 2.86 -5.21 4.66
CA PHE A 54 3.30 -5.85 3.43
C PHE A 54 2.77 -5.11 2.22
N ARG A 55 3.42 -5.35 1.08
CA ARG A 55 3.06 -4.79 -0.20
C ARG A 55 3.07 -5.86 -1.29
N ALA A 56 2.10 -5.78 -2.20
CA ALA A 56 1.96 -6.66 -3.34
C ALA A 56 1.69 -5.86 -4.63
N GLY A 57 2.00 -6.45 -5.78
CA GLY A 57 1.66 -5.90 -7.09
C GLY A 57 2.47 -4.67 -7.49
N PHE A 58 1.82 -3.74 -8.20
CA PHE A 58 2.44 -2.53 -8.75
C PHE A 58 3.11 -1.69 -7.66
N ASN A 59 4.44 -1.55 -7.75
CA ASN A 59 5.20 -0.64 -6.90
C ASN A 59 5.05 0.77 -7.47
N SER A 60 4.05 1.52 -6.99
CA SER A 60 3.92 2.89 -7.45
C SER A 60 5.13 3.74 -7.07
N LEU A 61 5.83 3.49 -5.95
CA LEU A 61 6.83 4.43 -5.42
C LEU A 61 7.85 3.82 -4.45
N PHE A 62 9.10 3.70 -4.92
CA PHE A 62 10.29 3.97 -4.12
C PHE A 62 11.11 4.99 -4.90
N GLY A 63 11.73 5.95 -4.21
CA GLY A 63 12.52 7.06 -4.79
C GLY A 63 13.71 6.65 -5.67
N GLU A 64 13.89 5.37 -5.98
CA GLU A 64 15.00 4.83 -6.78
C GLU A 64 14.59 4.37 -8.20
N SER A 65 13.31 4.20 -8.52
CA SER A 65 12.89 3.76 -9.88
C SER A 65 11.90 4.73 -10.52
N ILE A 66 12.30 6.00 -10.60
CA ILE A 66 11.62 6.99 -11.48
C ILE A 66 12.02 6.83 -12.95
N PHE A 67 12.99 5.98 -13.27
CA PHE A 67 13.61 5.93 -14.61
C PHE A 67 13.87 4.54 -15.22
N GLY A 68 13.55 3.42 -14.54
CA GLY A 68 14.19 2.15 -14.95
C GLY A 68 13.31 0.93 -15.18
N GLN A 69 12.40 0.57 -14.28
CA GLN A 69 11.70 -0.70 -14.40
C GLN A 69 10.24 -0.55 -14.00
N SER A 70 9.36 -0.98 -14.91
CA SER A 70 7.92 -1.16 -14.67
C SER A 70 7.75 -2.14 -13.51
N GLY A 71 7.64 -1.60 -12.30
CA GLY A 71 7.96 -2.29 -11.06
C GLY A 71 6.81 -3.07 -10.46
N VAL A 72 6.16 -3.95 -11.21
CA VAL A 72 5.24 -4.92 -10.59
C VAL A 72 6.07 -5.88 -9.76
N LEU A 73 5.79 -5.97 -8.47
CA LEU A 73 6.47 -6.93 -7.61
C LEU A 73 6.06 -8.34 -7.99
N GLU A 74 7.04 -9.19 -8.30
CA GLU A 74 6.81 -10.62 -8.53
C GLU A 74 6.35 -11.36 -7.26
N LYS A 75 6.68 -10.80 -6.09
CA LYS A 75 6.39 -11.39 -4.78
C LYS A 75 5.94 -10.33 -3.79
N ILE A 76 5.20 -10.78 -2.79
CA ILE A 76 4.83 -9.97 -1.64
C ILE A 76 6.08 -9.59 -0.85
N VAL A 77 6.20 -8.31 -0.49
CA VAL A 77 7.37 -7.76 0.22
C VAL A 77 6.94 -7.15 1.53
N LYS A 78 7.65 -7.50 2.61
CA LYS A 78 7.50 -6.88 3.93
C LYS A 78 8.12 -5.47 3.95
N VAL A 79 7.38 -4.49 4.44
CA VAL A 79 7.80 -3.08 4.55
C VAL A 79 8.33 -2.82 5.96
N LYS A 80 9.61 -3.12 6.17
CA LYS A 80 10.27 -3.05 7.48
C LYS A 80 10.10 -1.71 8.19
N ASP A 81 10.12 -0.60 7.44
CA ASP A 81 10.04 0.75 8.00
C ASP A 81 8.66 1.12 8.56
N LEU A 82 7.61 0.38 8.21
CA LEU A 82 6.25 0.58 8.70
C LEU A 82 5.78 -0.54 9.63
N SER A 83 6.39 -1.72 9.54
CA SER A 83 6.17 -2.82 10.48
C SER A 83 6.49 -2.41 11.92
N LYS A 84 5.68 -2.91 12.86
CA LYS A 84 5.78 -2.68 14.31
C LYS A 84 5.63 -1.21 14.72
N LYS A 85 4.99 -0.37 13.90
CA LYS A 85 4.72 1.04 14.21
C LYS A 85 3.27 1.33 14.57
N SER A 86 2.44 0.30 14.74
CA SER A 86 1.00 0.42 15.00
C SER A 86 0.31 1.23 13.92
N VAL A 87 0.58 0.91 12.66
CA VAL A 87 -0.05 1.58 11.52
C VAL A 87 -1.53 1.20 11.49
N GLN A 88 -2.41 2.20 11.44
CA GLN A 88 -3.87 1.99 11.41
C GLN A 88 -4.50 2.21 10.04
N ARG A 89 -3.84 3.02 9.19
CA ARG A 89 -4.29 3.36 7.84
C ARG A 89 -3.08 3.63 6.96
N ILE A 90 -3.17 3.16 5.72
CA ILE A 90 -2.24 3.48 4.65
C ILE A 90 -3.07 3.99 3.47
N VAL A 91 -2.59 5.07 2.85
CA VAL A 91 -3.13 5.58 1.59
C VAL A 91 -1.99 5.77 0.60
N VAL A 92 -2.27 5.46 -0.67
CA VAL A 92 -1.31 5.60 -1.76
C VAL A 92 -1.94 6.43 -2.88
N GLY A 93 -1.27 7.51 -3.25
CA GLY A 93 -1.56 8.28 -4.47
C GLY A 93 -0.60 7.90 -5.61
N ASP A 94 -0.70 8.60 -6.75
CA ASP A 94 0.13 8.29 -7.94
C ASP A 94 1.64 8.43 -7.65
N LYS A 95 2.02 9.42 -6.82
CA LYS A 95 3.43 9.77 -6.54
C LYS A 95 3.80 10.01 -5.09
N PHE A 96 2.87 9.76 -4.16
CA PHE A 96 3.15 9.78 -2.73
C PHE A 96 2.34 8.71 -1.99
N GLY A 97 2.71 8.42 -0.76
CA GLY A 97 1.89 7.66 0.17
C GLY A 97 2.05 8.15 1.59
N ALA A 98 1.09 7.77 2.42
CA ALA A 98 1.05 8.14 3.82
C ALA A 98 0.59 6.96 4.68
N ALA A 99 1.21 6.82 5.84
CA ALA A 99 0.81 5.88 6.88
C ALA A 99 0.54 6.64 8.18
N LEU A 100 -0.67 6.47 8.72
CA LEU A 100 -1.07 7.03 10.00
C LEU A 100 -0.99 5.93 11.06
N THR A 101 -0.28 6.19 12.15
CA THR A 101 -0.19 5.29 13.30
C THR A 101 -1.29 5.60 14.33
N THR A 102 -1.55 4.65 15.24
CA THR A 102 -2.52 4.83 16.33
C THR A 102 -2.15 5.94 17.32
N ASN A 103 -0.86 6.28 17.43
CA ASN A 103 -0.38 7.41 18.25
C ASN A 103 -0.36 8.75 17.49
N GLY A 104 -0.98 8.83 16.31
CA GLY A 104 -1.12 10.07 15.55
C GLY A 104 0.12 10.50 14.76
N LYS A 105 1.16 9.65 14.65
CA LYS A 105 2.31 9.94 13.79
C LYS A 105 1.98 9.67 12.33
N LEU A 106 2.37 10.62 11.47
CA LEU A 106 2.23 10.52 10.03
C LEU A 106 3.60 10.22 9.40
N HIS A 107 3.69 9.08 8.71
CA HIS A 107 4.85 8.72 7.89
C HIS A 107 4.52 8.99 6.43
N LEU A 108 5.35 9.79 5.75
CA LEU A 108 5.17 10.15 4.35
C LEU A 108 6.30 9.56 3.50
N TRP A 109 6.00 9.18 2.26
CA TRP A 109 6.97 8.77 1.27
C TRP A 109 6.54 9.19 -0.13
N GLY A 110 7.47 9.15 -1.08
CA GLY A 110 7.24 9.50 -2.48
C GLY A 110 7.95 10.79 -2.88
N ILE A 111 7.57 11.33 -4.02
CA ILE A 111 8.27 12.46 -4.62
C ILE A 111 7.72 13.75 -4.02
N ASP A 112 8.62 14.52 -3.41
CA ASP A 112 8.33 15.86 -2.97
C ASP A 112 8.52 16.85 -4.13
N TRP A 113 7.43 17.12 -4.86
CA TRP A 113 7.40 18.22 -5.82
C TRP A 113 7.09 19.58 -5.16
N VAL A 114 6.75 19.60 -3.87
CA VAL A 114 6.18 20.79 -3.20
C VAL A 114 7.28 21.65 -2.59
N LEU A 115 8.38 21.09 -2.09
CA LEU A 115 9.49 21.89 -1.54
C LEU A 115 10.27 22.70 -2.58
N HIS A 116 10.13 22.42 -3.89
CA HIS A 116 10.78 23.21 -4.95
C HIS A 116 9.95 24.40 -5.46
N ARG A 117 8.67 24.53 -5.09
CA ARG A 117 7.80 25.63 -5.57
C ARG A 117 7.58 26.76 -4.57
N GLN A 118 8.11 26.65 -3.36
CA GLN A 118 8.04 27.70 -2.33
C GLN A 118 9.38 28.40 -2.05
N LEU A 119 10.44 28.08 -2.80
CA LEU A 119 11.78 28.68 -2.65
C LEU A 119 12.36 29.23 -3.96
N THR A 120 11.53 29.59 -4.93
CA THR A 120 11.92 30.38 -6.12
C THR A 120 11.03 31.59 -6.25
#